data_AF-A0A3S2CM97-F1
#
_entry.id   AF-A0A3S2CM97-F1
#
_cell.length_a   1.000
_cell.length_b   1.000
_cell.length_c   1.000
_cell.angle_alpha   90.00
_cell.angle_beta   90.00
_cell.angle_gamma   90.00
#
_symmetry.space_group_name_H-M   'P 1'
#
loop_
_entity.id
_entity.type
_entity.pdbx_description
1 polymer ?
#
loop_
_entity_poly.entity_id
_entity_poly.type
_entity_poly.pdbx_seq_one_letter_code
_entity_poly.pdbx_strand_id
1 'polypeptide(L)'
;MENEVQITQTTTYTERPAEPIRLVMGSREMRCYTVTDSELKQLGLANLAISGTFGIGSAFFAFGLDVYKDTEMAAQIPAAAQAMVGVVQPICLYIGIALWIASGALLYWRHGMLDIIKKESKS
;
A
#
# COMPACT_ATOMS: atom_id res chain seq x y z
N MET A 1 42.57 -26.88 -49.41
CA MET A 1 42.87 -25.43 -49.47
C MET A 1 41.66 -24.77 -50.08
N GLU A 2 40.65 -24.49 -49.26
CA GLU A 2 39.43 -23.79 -49.67
C GLU A 2 39.53 -22.35 -49.18
N ASN A 3 39.28 -21.43 -50.10
CA ASN A 3 39.51 -20.00 -49.95
C ASN A 3 38.20 -19.38 -49.44
N GLU A 4 38.14 -18.98 -48.18
CA GLU A 4 36.97 -18.31 -47.62
C GLU A 4 36.93 -16.84 -48.08
N VAL A 5 35.97 -16.55 -48.97
CA VAL A 5 35.67 -15.19 -49.41
C VAL A 5 34.85 -14.50 -48.32
N GLN A 6 35.47 -13.56 -47.60
CA GLN A 6 34.75 -12.70 -46.64
C GLN A 6 33.86 -11.70 -47.39
N ILE A 7 32.56 -11.78 -47.17
CA ILE A 7 31.59 -10.80 -47.69
C ILE A 7 31.48 -9.67 -46.67
N THR A 8 32.10 -8.53 -46.95
CA THR A 8 31.94 -7.29 -46.18
C THR A 8 30.57 -6.68 -46.50
N GLN A 9 29.60 -6.81 -45.59
CA GLN A 9 28.34 -6.09 -45.69
C GLN A 9 28.52 -4.64 -45.22
N THR A 10 28.46 -3.71 -46.16
CA THR A 10 28.40 -2.27 -45.86
C THR A 10 26.96 -1.89 -45.54
N THR A 11 26.63 -1.79 -44.25
CA THR A 11 25.31 -1.29 -43.81
C THR A 11 25.25 0.22 -43.99
N THR A 12 24.53 0.70 -44.99
CA THR A 12 24.23 2.13 -45.18
C THR A 12 23.20 2.56 -44.14
N TYR A 13 23.61 3.37 -43.17
CA TYR A 13 22.70 4.03 -42.24
C TYR A 13 22.02 5.20 -42.97
N THR A 14 20.75 5.07 -43.32
CA THR A 14 19.91 6.22 -43.67
C THR A 14 19.60 6.99 -42.39
N GLU A 15 20.26 8.13 -42.18
CA GLU A 15 19.91 9.09 -41.13
C GLU A 15 18.44 9.50 -41.29
N ARG A 16 17.58 9.06 -40.38
CA ARG A 16 16.21 9.56 -40.26
C ARG A 16 16.31 10.99 -39.71
N PRO A 17 15.68 12.00 -40.36
CA PRO A 17 15.71 13.37 -39.84
C PRO A 17 15.12 13.38 -38.42
N ALA A 18 15.88 13.92 -37.47
CA ALA A 18 15.46 14.03 -36.08
C ALA A 18 14.23 14.95 -36.01
N GLU A 19 13.08 14.39 -35.62
CA GLU A 19 11.89 15.19 -35.33
C GLU A 19 12.20 16.17 -34.19
N PRO A 20 11.74 17.44 -34.27
CA PRO A 20 12.01 18.42 -33.24
C PRO A 20 11.42 17.95 -31.89
N ILE A 21 12.25 17.96 -30.85
CA ILE A 21 11.85 17.61 -29.48
C ILE A 21 10.72 18.55 -29.05
N ARG A 22 9.50 18.02 -28.97
CA ARG A 22 8.33 18.77 -28.50
C ARG A 22 8.42 18.93 -26.98
N LEU A 23 8.84 20.10 -26.51
CA LEU A 23 8.78 20.47 -25.10
C LEU A 23 7.32 20.57 -24.66
N VAL A 24 6.84 19.55 -23.94
CA VAL A 24 5.54 19.61 -23.26
C VAL A 24 5.75 20.31 -21.92
N MET A 25 5.53 21.63 -21.90
CA MET A 25 5.48 22.36 -20.64
C MET A 25 4.15 22.07 -19.95
N GLY A 26 4.18 21.21 -18.93
CA GLY A 26 3.06 21.01 -18.03
C GLY A 26 3.00 22.15 -17.01
N SER A 27 1.90 22.89 -16.97
CA SER A 27 1.62 23.75 -15.82
C SER A 27 1.19 22.88 -14.64
N ARG A 28 1.81 23.08 -13.47
CA ARG A 28 1.39 22.44 -12.22
C ARG A 28 0.86 23.51 -11.29
N GLU A 29 -0.45 23.49 -11.01
CA GLU A 29 -1.01 24.26 -9.92
C GLU A 29 -0.58 23.63 -8.59
N MET A 30 0.36 24.28 -7.89
CA MET A 30 0.65 23.94 -6.50
C MET A 30 -0.27 24.71 -5.58
N ARG A 31 -1.01 23.99 -4.73
CA ARG A 31 -1.77 24.60 -3.63
C ARG A 31 -0.88 24.60 -2.39
N CYS A 32 -0.51 25.78 -1.93
CA CYS A 32 0.21 25.96 -0.68
C CYS A 32 -0.81 26.08 0.45
N TYR A 33 -0.60 25.35 1.54
CA TYR A 33 -1.40 25.40 2.75
C TYR A 33 -0.47 25.75 3.91
N THR A 34 -0.92 26.64 4.80
CA THR A 34 -0.24 26.92 6.06
C THR A 34 -0.62 25.85 7.07
N VAL A 35 0.38 25.23 7.68
CA VAL A 35 0.18 24.16 8.67
C VAL A 35 0.97 24.52 9.91
N THR A 36 0.32 24.46 11.06
CA THR A 36 0.94 24.66 12.37
C THR A 36 1.67 23.40 12.82
N ASP A 37 2.68 23.55 13.70
CA ASP A 37 3.41 22.41 14.27
C ASP A 37 2.49 21.41 14.98
N SER A 38 1.40 21.89 15.60
CA SER A 38 0.39 21.06 16.26
C SER A 38 -0.38 20.19 15.28
N GLU A 39 -0.80 20.74 14.14
CA GLU A 39 -1.52 19.98 13.11
C GLU A 39 -0.62 18.93 12.47
N LEU A 40 0.65 19.26 12.26
CA LEU A 40 1.63 18.34 11.72
C LEU A 40 1.87 17.14 12.65
N LYS A 41 1.99 17.39 13.96
CA LYS A 41 2.11 16.35 14.98
C LYS A 41 0.87 15.46 15.06
N GLN A 42 -0.32 16.07 15.04
CA GLN A 42 -1.58 15.32 15.09
C GLN A 42 -1.78 14.47 13.83
N LEU A 43 -1.47 15.00 12.63
CA LEU A 43 -1.48 14.23 11.38
C LEU A 43 -0.47 13.07 11.42
N GLY A 44 0.72 13.30 11.98
CA GLY A 44 1.72 12.27 12.20
C GLY A 44 1.20 11.14 13.09
N LEU A 45 0.59 11.48 14.22
CA LEU A 45 -0.01 10.52 15.15
C LEU A 45 -1.18 9.76 14.50
N ALA A 46 -2.04 10.46 13.76
CA ALA A 46 -3.14 9.85 13.02
C ALA A 46 -2.63 8.82 12.01
N ASN A 47 -1.61 9.17 11.22
CA ASN A 47 -1.01 8.24 10.26
C ASN A 47 -0.39 7.01 10.95
N LEU A 48 0.35 7.22 12.04
CA LEU A 48 0.93 6.14 12.83
C LEU A 48 -0.16 5.20 13.34
N ALA A 49 -1.20 5.77 13.97
CA ALA A 49 -2.34 5.03 14.50
C ALA A 49 -3.05 4.23 13.40
N ILE A 50 -3.38 4.85 12.27
CA ILE A 50 -4.02 4.19 11.11
C ILE A 50 -3.15 3.04 10.60
N SER A 51 -1.86 3.27 10.37
CA SER A 51 -0.96 2.20 9.89
C SER A 51 -0.82 1.07 10.90
N GLY A 52 -0.76 1.39 12.19
CA GLY A 52 -0.63 0.41 13.27
C GLY A 52 -1.88 -0.43 13.39
N THR A 53 -3.06 0.18 13.39
CA THR A 53 -4.33 -0.54 13.51
C THR A 53 -4.61 -1.40 12.28
N PHE A 54 -4.34 -0.92 11.06
CA PHE A 54 -4.44 -1.75 9.86
C PHE A 54 -3.43 -2.90 9.86
N GLY A 55 -2.18 -2.62 10.25
CA GLY A 55 -1.11 -3.63 10.30
C GLY A 55 -1.42 -4.74 11.30
N ILE A 56 -1.77 -4.38 12.53
CA ILE A 56 -2.13 -5.33 13.58
C ILE A 56 -3.41 -6.08 13.19
N GLY A 57 -4.44 -5.39 12.68
CA GLY A 57 -5.68 -6.04 12.23
C GLY A 57 -5.43 -7.07 11.13
N SER A 58 -4.56 -6.75 10.17
CA SER A 58 -4.17 -7.66 9.09
C SER A 58 -3.38 -8.86 9.61
N ALA A 59 -2.52 -8.67 10.62
CA ALA A 59 -1.79 -9.76 11.26
C ALA A 59 -2.75 -10.75 11.96
N PHE A 60 -3.81 -10.27 12.62
CA PHE A 60 -4.83 -11.13 13.22
C PHE A 60 -5.61 -11.93 12.16
N PHE A 61 -5.92 -11.34 11.01
CA PHE A 61 -6.53 -12.09 9.90
C PHE A 61 -5.58 -13.15 9.33
N ALA A 62 -4.31 -12.80 9.12
CA ALA A 62 -3.31 -13.75 8.63
C ALA A 62 -3.15 -14.94 9.60
N PHE A 63 -3.00 -14.66 10.90
CA PHE A 63 -2.91 -15.69 11.91
C PHE A 63 -4.16 -16.57 11.98
N GLY A 64 -5.36 -15.98 11.88
CA GLY A 64 -6.61 -16.74 11.82
C GLY A 64 -6.71 -17.65 10.59
N LEU A 65 -6.20 -17.20 9.43
CA LEU A 65 -6.13 -18.00 8.21
C LEU A 65 -5.10 -19.13 8.30
N ASP A 66 -3.97 -18.89 8.93
CA ASP A 66 -2.94 -19.92 9.14
C ASP A 66 -3.47 -21.03 10.05
N VAL A 67 -4.12 -20.66 11.17
CA VAL A 67 -4.80 -21.63 12.05
C VAL A 67 -5.85 -22.44 11.27
N TYR A 68 -6.64 -21.81 10.41
CA TYR A 68 -7.63 -22.51 9.59
C TYR A 68 -6.97 -23.51 8.63
N LYS A 69 -5.94 -23.10 7.89
CA LYS A 69 -5.20 -23.96 6.96
C LYS A 69 -4.55 -25.15 7.64
N ASP A 70 -3.90 -24.91 8.78
CA ASP A 70 -3.23 -25.97 9.54
C ASP A 70 -4.22 -27.06 9.97
N THR A 71 -5.47 -26.69 10.22
CA THR A 71 -6.51 -27.67 10.60
C THR A 71 -7.13 -28.42 9.43
N GLU A 72 -7.26 -27.79 8.26
CA GLU A 72 -7.68 -28.47 7.03
C GLU A 72 -6.62 -29.45 6.51
N MET A 73 -5.34 -29.14 6.70
CA MET A 73 -4.22 -29.98 6.25
C MET A 73 -3.87 -31.13 7.22
N ALA A 74 -4.43 -31.13 8.43
CA ALA A 74 -4.14 -32.14 9.44
C ALA A 74 -5.00 -33.41 9.26
N ALA A 75 -4.35 -34.55 9.01
CA ALA A 75 -5.02 -35.85 8.86
C ALA A 75 -5.73 -36.34 10.15
N GLN A 76 -5.26 -35.90 11.32
CA GLN A 76 -5.92 -36.06 12.62
C GLN A 76 -5.66 -34.80 13.44
N ILE A 77 -6.71 -34.05 13.77
CA ILE A 77 -6.60 -32.84 14.58
C ILE A 77 -6.60 -33.25 16.06
N PRO A 78 -5.52 -33.01 16.83
CA PRO A 78 -5.55 -33.24 18.28
C PRO A 78 -6.67 -32.42 18.93
N ALA A 79 -7.32 -32.95 19.97
CA ALA A 79 -8.44 -32.27 20.65
C ALA A 79 -8.11 -30.84 21.12
N ALA A 80 -6.85 -30.59 21.50
CA ALA A 80 -6.36 -29.25 21.85
C ALA A 80 -6.36 -28.28 20.65
N ALA A 81 -6.03 -28.75 19.44
CA ALA A 81 -6.04 -27.95 18.23
C ALA A 81 -7.47 -27.68 17.74
N GLN A 82 -8.42 -28.62 17.92
CA GLN A 82 -9.85 -28.36 17.66
C GLN A 82 -10.40 -27.25 18.57
N ALA A 83 -10.00 -27.23 19.84
CA ALA A 83 -10.38 -26.15 20.76
C ALA A 83 -9.77 -24.80 20.36
N MET A 84 -8.54 -24.80 19.81
CA MET A 84 -7.94 -23.58 19.28
C MET A 84 -8.70 -23.05 18.07
N VAL A 85 -9.15 -23.89 17.13
CA VAL A 85 -9.99 -23.42 16.01
C VAL A 85 -11.30 -22.83 16.50
N GLY A 86 -11.99 -23.53 17.40
CA GLY A 86 -13.31 -23.11 17.89
C GLY A 86 -13.33 -21.78 18.63
N VAL A 87 -12.19 -21.36 19.21
CA VAL A 87 -12.11 -20.17 20.06
C VAL A 87 -11.14 -19.12 19.50
N VAL A 88 -9.96 -19.51 19.07
CA VAL A 88 -8.91 -18.57 18.62
C VAL A 88 -9.26 -17.98 17.26
N GLN A 89 -9.73 -18.79 16.31
CA GLN A 89 -10.11 -18.29 14.98
C GLN A 89 -11.20 -17.19 15.05
N PRO A 90 -12.33 -17.37 15.76
CA PRO A 90 -13.33 -16.31 15.86
C PRO A 90 -12.79 -15.10 16.61
N ILE A 91 -11.98 -15.26 17.67
CA ILE A 91 -11.36 -14.13 18.38
C ILE A 91 -10.48 -13.31 17.43
N CYS A 92 -9.62 -13.96 16.63
CA CYS A 92 -8.78 -13.27 15.66
C CYS A 92 -9.60 -12.51 14.62
N LEU A 93 -10.72 -13.10 14.17
CA LEU A 93 -11.65 -12.46 13.24
C LEU A 93 -12.33 -11.23 13.86
N TYR A 94 -12.82 -11.33 15.09
CA TYR A 94 -13.45 -10.20 15.79
C TYR A 94 -12.46 -9.06 16.06
N ILE A 95 -11.25 -9.39 16.51
CA ILE A 95 -10.20 -8.38 16.75
C ILE A 95 -9.79 -7.73 15.42
N GLY A 96 -9.60 -8.51 14.36
CA GLY A 96 -9.27 -8.01 13.02
C GLY A 96 -10.32 -7.02 12.50
N ILE A 97 -11.61 -7.38 12.60
CA ILE A 97 -12.73 -6.52 12.21
C ILE A 97 -12.76 -5.24 13.07
N ALA A 98 -12.64 -5.36 14.39
CA ALA A 98 -12.68 -4.21 15.29
C ALA A 98 -11.56 -3.21 14.96
N LEU A 99 -10.35 -3.70 14.69
CA LEU A 99 -9.21 -2.86 14.31
C LEU A 99 -9.38 -2.22 12.93
N TRP A 100 -10.00 -2.91 11.98
CA TRP A 100 -10.35 -2.32 10.68
C TRP A 100 -11.39 -1.21 10.80
N ILE A 101 -12.45 -1.42 11.61
CA ILE A 101 -13.45 -0.38 11.88
C ILE A 101 -12.80 0.83 12.56
N ALA A 102 -11.96 0.61 13.57
CA ALA A 102 -11.21 1.67 14.23
C ALA A 102 -10.31 2.44 13.26
N SER A 103 -9.63 1.73 12.34
CA SER A 103 -8.81 2.35 11.29
C SER A 103 -9.65 3.20 10.34
N GLY A 104 -10.84 2.74 9.96
CA GLY A 104 -11.79 3.50 9.15
C GLY A 104 -12.25 4.79 9.84
N ALA A 105 -12.55 4.72 11.14
CA ALA A 105 -12.90 5.90 11.94
C ALA A 105 -11.74 6.91 12.04
N LEU A 106 -10.51 6.42 12.24
CA LEU A 106 -9.31 7.28 12.25
C LEU A 106 -9.04 7.92 10.87
N LEU A 107 -9.27 7.19 9.78
CA LEU A 107 -9.20 7.73 8.43
C LEU A 107 -10.21 8.86 8.22
N TYR A 108 -11.45 8.67 8.67
CA TYR A 108 -12.48 9.70 8.59
C TYR A 108 -12.08 10.95 9.38
N TRP A 109 -11.61 10.78 10.61
CA TRP A 109 -11.13 11.88 11.44
C TRP A 109 -9.95 12.64 10.79
N ARG A 110 -8.97 11.92 10.25
CA ARG A 110 -7.84 12.50 9.50
C ARG A 110 -8.31 13.32 8.29
N HIS A 111 -9.30 12.84 7.54
CA HIS A 111 -9.86 13.61 6.43
C HIS A 111 -10.50 14.91 6.90
N GLY A 112 -11.27 14.86 8.00
CA GLY A 112 -11.86 16.06 8.61
C GLY A 112 -10.80 17.10 9.00
N MET A 113 -9.68 16.67 9.59
CA MET A 113 -8.57 17.58 9.91
C MET A 113 -7.96 18.24 8.66
N LEU A 114 -7.73 17.46 7.60
CA LEU A 114 -7.19 18.00 6.36
C LEU A 114 -8.12 19.02 5.72
N ASP A 115 -9.43 18.83 5.84
CA ASP A 115 -10.41 19.76 5.30
C ASP A 115 -10.50 21.06 6.12
N ILE A 116 -10.30 20.99 7.44
CA ILE A 116 -10.15 22.18 8.30
C ILE A 116 -8.91 22.97 7.89
N ILE A 117 -7.74 22.32 7.78
CA ILE A 117 -6.49 22.97 7.36
C ILE A 117 -6.67 23.69 6.01
N LYS A 118 -7.27 23.01 5.02
CA LYS A 118 -7.53 23.60 3.69
C LYS A 118 -8.47 24.80 3.76
N LYS A 119 -9.42 24.81 4.70
CA LYS A 119 -10.38 25.90 4.86
C LYS A 119 -9.70 27.10 5.52
N GLU A 120 -8.90 26.88 6.55
CA GLU A 120 -8.19 27.94 7.28
C GLU A 120 -7.07 28.58 6.46
N SER A 121 -6.35 27.79 5.65
CA SER A 121 -5.30 28.29 4.75
C SER A 121 -5.79 29.12 3.56
N LYS A 122 -7.10 29.12 3.26
CA LYS A 122 -7.68 29.93 2.16
C LYS A 122 -8.12 31.33 2.60
N SER A 123 -8.05 31.61 3.90
CA SER A 123 -8.35 32.91 4.48
C SER A 123 -7.13 33.82 4.47
#